data_AF-A0A936GNN2-F1
#
_entry.id   AF-A0A936GNN2-F1
#
_cell.length_a   1.000
_cell.length_b   1.000
_cell.length_c   1.000
_cell.angle_alpha   90.00
_cell.angle_beta   90.00
_cell.angle_gamma   90.00
#
_symmetry.space_group_name_H-M   'P 1'
#
loop_
_entity.id
_entity.type
_entity.pdbx_description
1 polymer ?
#
loop_
_entity_poly.entity_id
_entity_poly.type
_entity_poly.pdbx_seq_one_letter_code
_entity_poly.pdbx_strand_id
1 'polypeptide(L)'
;MYKKLLSFAFIILIFFPSARAATLLDQSFTKKGGGNLASFINECCQFVAQTFTAGLSGKLESVRINVQGIPQASSQLRVSLWSTQQGIPQDTILSTILPSGTSLISNKIIFPDHFNIHAGSMYALIVNYVKAPPPGFGGLQGFWNGNSDNQYSGGEMLAYDNQINQWTNQGDGFDVFFETYVITTPIPASICLFFSGLVGLLSVSRKKKPKLSEI
;
A
#
# COMPACT_ATOMS: atom_id res chain seq x y z
N MET A 1 20.16 44.37 -33.28
CA MET A 1 19.96 43.00 -33.81
C MET A 1 19.49 41.98 -32.73
N TYR A 2 18.67 42.39 -31.75
CA TYR A 2 18.24 41.54 -30.60
C TYR A 2 16.74 41.15 -30.59
N LYS A 3 15.93 41.61 -31.56
CA LYS A 3 14.47 41.43 -31.56
C LYS A 3 13.97 40.05 -32.03
N LYS A 4 14.82 39.18 -32.57
CA LYS A 4 14.39 37.86 -33.10
C LYS A 4 14.52 36.69 -32.12
N LEU A 5 15.20 36.85 -30.97
CA LEU A 5 15.32 35.77 -29.98
C LEU A 5 14.16 35.72 -28.97
N LEU A 6 13.34 36.76 -28.85
CA LEU A 6 12.22 36.78 -27.89
C LEU A 6 11.00 35.96 -28.33
N SER A 7 10.88 35.65 -29.62
CA SER A 7 9.67 35.01 -30.17
C SER A 7 9.70 33.47 -30.14
N PHE A 8 10.85 32.85 -29.82
CA PHE A 8 10.98 31.38 -29.81
C PHE A 8 10.72 30.75 -28.43
N ALA A 9 10.72 31.55 -27.35
CA ALA A 9 10.49 31.06 -25.99
C ALA A 9 8.99 30.88 -25.64
N PHE A 10 8.07 31.44 -26.44
CA PHE A 10 6.64 31.46 -26.10
C PHE A 10 5.82 30.28 -26.65
N ILE A 11 6.38 29.47 -27.56
CA ILE A 11 5.64 28.39 -28.26
C ILE A 11 5.79 27.01 -27.57
N ILE A 12 6.70 26.85 -26.60
CA ILE A 12 6.96 25.55 -25.94
C ILE A 12 5.95 25.23 -24.81
N LEU A 13 5.04 26.15 -24.44
CA LEU A 13 4.13 25.98 -23.30
C LEU A 13 2.79 25.28 -23.60
N ILE A 14 2.49 24.91 -24.86
CA ILE A 14 1.13 24.51 -25.25
C ILE A 14 0.91 22.98 -25.34
N PHE A 15 1.95 22.15 -25.19
CA PHE A 15 1.83 20.68 -25.29
C PHE A 15 2.30 19.93 -24.03
N PHE A 16 1.86 20.36 -22.84
CA PHE A 16 2.00 19.52 -21.66
C PHE A 16 0.81 18.57 -21.55
N PRO A 17 1.01 17.24 -21.65
CA PRO A 17 -0.07 16.30 -21.40
C PRO A 17 -0.55 16.47 -19.96
N SER A 18 -1.86 16.59 -19.78
CA SER A 18 -2.46 16.63 -18.44
C SER A 18 -2.06 15.37 -17.67
N ALA A 19 -1.41 15.56 -16.52
CA ALA A 19 -1.14 14.48 -15.59
C ALA A 19 -2.48 13.84 -15.19
N ARG A 20 -2.66 12.56 -15.53
CA ARG A 20 -3.82 11.77 -15.12
C ARG A 20 -3.45 10.91 -13.92
N ALA A 21 -4.35 10.85 -12.96
CA ALA A 21 -4.22 9.94 -11.84
C ALA A 21 -4.30 8.49 -12.36
N ALA A 22 -3.35 7.66 -11.96
CA ALA A 22 -3.28 6.26 -12.35
C ALA A 22 -3.35 5.37 -11.12
N THR A 23 -4.09 4.26 -11.22
CA THR A 23 -4.08 3.20 -10.22
C THR A 23 -2.88 2.29 -10.48
N LEU A 24 -2.00 2.16 -9.49
CA LEU A 24 -0.80 1.35 -9.56
C LEU A 24 -0.83 0.30 -8.44
N LEU A 25 -0.24 -0.86 -8.70
CA LEU A 25 0.10 -1.83 -7.66
C LEU A 25 1.18 -1.20 -6.77
N ASP A 26 0.94 -1.16 -5.47
CA ASP A 26 1.88 -0.63 -4.49
C ASP A 26 2.64 -1.78 -3.81
N GLN A 27 1.97 -2.55 -2.96
CA GLN A 27 2.56 -3.69 -2.27
C GLN A 27 1.90 -5.00 -2.71
N SER A 28 2.67 -6.08 -2.72
CA SER A 28 2.18 -7.41 -3.07
C SER A 28 2.97 -8.48 -2.36
N PHE A 29 2.25 -9.47 -1.85
CA PHE A 29 2.78 -10.76 -1.52
C PHE A 29 1.86 -11.83 -2.10
N THR A 30 2.31 -12.48 -3.17
CA THR A 30 1.57 -13.52 -3.88
C THR A 30 2.54 -14.62 -4.34
N LYS A 31 2.06 -15.87 -4.49
CA LYS A 31 2.85 -16.98 -5.03
C LYS A 31 2.10 -17.67 -6.16
N LYS A 32 2.80 -17.93 -7.26
CA LYS A 32 2.30 -18.83 -8.32
C LYS A 32 2.34 -20.27 -7.80
N GLY A 33 1.21 -20.97 -7.83
CA GLY A 33 1.12 -22.38 -7.41
C GLY A 33 0.50 -22.63 -6.03
N GLY A 34 -0.04 -21.61 -5.38
CA GLY A 34 -0.78 -21.74 -4.11
C GLY A 34 0.03 -21.41 -2.86
N GLY A 35 -0.61 -21.52 -1.70
CA GLY A 35 -0.03 -21.28 -0.37
C GLY A 35 0.27 -22.58 0.37
N ASN A 36 1.25 -22.53 1.28
CA ASN A 36 1.56 -23.61 2.23
C ASN A 36 1.37 -23.17 3.69
N LEU A 37 0.84 -21.96 3.90
CA LEU A 37 0.50 -21.40 5.20
C LEU A 37 -0.98 -21.05 5.23
N ALA A 38 -1.62 -21.29 6.36
CA ALA A 38 -2.98 -20.86 6.65
C ALA A 38 -3.02 -20.27 8.06
N SER A 39 -3.33 -18.98 8.17
CA SER A 39 -3.54 -18.33 9.47
C SER A 39 -5.02 -18.45 9.85
N PHE A 40 -5.31 -19.23 10.89
CA PHE A 40 -6.67 -19.51 11.32
C PHE A 40 -7.31 -18.29 11.99
N ILE A 41 -8.51 -17.95 11.52
CA ILE A 41 -9.29 -16.83 12.04
C ILE A 41 -10.37 -17.39 12.95
N ASN A 42 -10.39 -16.90 14.19
CA ASN A 42 -11.33 -17.25 15.26
C ASN A 42 -11.13 -18.63 15.94
N GLU A 43 -10.08 -19.39 15.62
CA GLU A 43 -9.75 -20.64 16.32
C GLU A 43 -8.85 -20.39 17.56
N CYS A 44 -7.89 -19.48 17.44
CA CYS A 44 -7.14 -18.92 18.59
C CYS A 44 -7.44 -17.44 18.80
N CYS A 45 -7.60 -16.74 17.69
CA CYS A 45 -7.32 -15.33 17.59
C CYS A 45 -8.42 -14.68 16.76
N GLN A 46 -9.08 -13.66 17.29
CA GLN A 46 -10.21 -13.03 16.63
C GLN A 46 -9.80 -12.28 15.36
N PHE A 47 -8.60 -11.69 15.37
CA PHE A 47 -8.06 -10.90 14.28
C PHE A 47 -6.76 -11.51 13.78
N VAL A 48 -6.62 -11.56 12.46
CA VAL A 48 -5.36 -11.84 11.76
C VAL A 48 -5.01 -10.60 10.96
N ALA A 49 -3.73 -10.23 10.97
CA ALA A 49 -3.23 -9.06 10.28
C ALA A 49 -1.98 -9.37 9.46
N GLN A 50 -1.82 -8.61 8.37
CA GLN A 50 -0.56 -8.47 7.65
C GLN A 50 -0.18 -7.00 7.65
N THR A 51 0.98 -6.68 8.19
CA THR A 51 1.53 -5.33 8.03
C THR A 51 2.23 -5.18 6.70
N PHE A 52 2.26 -3.94 6.20
CA PHE A 52 2.97 -3.58 5.00
C PHE A 52 3.46 -2.13 5.09
N THR A 53 4.62 -1.88 4.50
CA THR A 53 5.17 -0.54 4.33
C THR A 53 4.78 -0.03 2.96
N ALA A 54 4.02 1.07 2.90
CA ALA A 54 3.59 1.65 1.63
C ALA A 54 4.83 2.10 0.83
N GLY A 55 4.89 1.73 -0.45
CA GLY A 55 5.95 2.15 -1.37
C GLY A 55 5.54 3.40 -2.16
N LEU A 56 4.24 3.61 -2.34
CA LEU A 56 3.67 4.74 -3.05
C LEU A 56 2.87 5.65 -2.11
N SER A 57 2.94 6.96 -2.35
CA SER A 57 2.04 7.95 -1.73
C SER A 57 0.84 8.20 -2.62
N GLY A 58 -0.36 8.22 -2.05
CA GLY A 58 -1.58 8.51 -2.80
C GLY A 58 -2.82 7.95 -2.12
N LYS A 59 -3.94 7.97 -2.83
CA LYS A 59 -5.21 7.47 -2.31
C LYS A 59 -5.26 5.95 -2.42
N LEU A 60 -5.44 5.23 -1.31
CA LEU A 60 -5.67 3.79 -1.36
C LEU A 60 -7.00 3.54 -2.09
N GLU A 61 -6.93 2.82 -3.20
CA GLU A 61 -8.05 2.57 -4.09
C GLU A 61 -8.70 1.21 -3.81
N SER A 62 -7.87 0.20 -3.54
CA SER A 62 -8.36 -1.13 -3.19
C SER A 62 -7.28 -2.00 -2.60
N VAL A 63 -7.73 -3.09 -1.99
CA VAL A 63 -6.88 -4.21 -1.59
C VAL A 63 -7.39 -5.50 -2.20
N ARG A 64 -6.54 -6.51 -2.28
CA ARG A 64 -6.93 -7.88 -2.57
C ARG A 64 -6.29 -8.79 -1.55
N ILE A 65 -7.00 -9.81 -1.11
CA ILE A 65 -6.56 -10.75 -0.08
C ILE A 65 -7.05 -12.15 -0.43
N ASN A 66 -6.39 -13.18 0.09
CA ASN A 66 -6.77 -14.58 -0.11
C ASN A 66 -7.28 -15.24 1.18
N VAL A 67 -8.51 -14.91 1.58
CA VAL A 67 -9.18 -15.47 2.77
C VAL A 67 -10.23 -16.47 2.34
N GLN A 68 -10.17 -17.68 2.89
CA GLN A 68 -11.16 -18.72 2.68
C GLN A 68 -12.00 -18.92 3.94
N GLY A 69 -13.31 -18.66 3.84
CA GLY A 69 -14.27 -19.00 4.88
C GLY A 69 -14.61 -20.49 4.86
N ILE A 70 -14.95 -21.04 6.03
CA ILE A 70 -15.47 -22.40 6.11
C ILE A 70 -16.96 -22.41 5.72
N PRO A 71 -17.45 -23.41 4.97
CA PRO A 71 -18.83 -23.42 4.46
C PRO A 71 -19.92 -23.35 5.54
N GLN A 72 -19.64 -23.85 6.75
CA GLN A 72 -20.60 -23.83 7.86
C GLN A 72 -20.66 -22.48 8.59
N ALA A 73 -19.69 -21.59 8.37
CA ALA A 73 -19.68 -20.26 8.97
C ALA A 73 -20.59 -19.32 8.16
N SER A 74 -21.66 -18.83 8.79
CA SER A 74 -22.55 -17.81 8.21
C SER A 74 -22.02 -16.38 8.37
N SER A 75 -20.87 -16.23 9.02
CA SER A 75 -20.29 -14.93 9.35
C SER A 75 -19.71 -14.24 8.11
N GLN A 76 -19.91 -12.93 8.03
CA GLN A 76 -19.37 -12.10 6.94
C GLN A 76 -17.92 -11.71 7.24
N LEU A 77 -17.06 -11.71 6.21
CA LEU A 77 -15.68 -11.25 6.35
C LEU A 77 -15.64 -9.73 6.46
N ARG A 78 -15.05 -9.22 7.53
CA ARG A 78 -14.63 -7.82 7.65
C ARG A 78 -13.18 -7.70 7.25
N VAL A 79 -12.90 -6.67 6.46
CA VAL A 79 -11.55 -6.26 6.08
C VAL A 79 -11.37 -4.83 6.52
N SER A 80 -10.26 -4.54 7.19
CA SER A 80 -9.98 -3.21 7.72
C SER A 80 -8.53 -2.81 7.46
N LEU A 81 -8.30 -1.52 7.27
CA LEU A 81 -6.98 -0.90 7.25
C LEU A 81 -6.76 -0.20 8.59
N TRP A 82 -5.64 -0.47 9.23
CA TRP A 82 -5.26 0.12 10.51
C TRP A 82 -3.95 0.89 10.41
N SER A 83 -3.81 1.92 11.24
CA SER A 83 -2.51 2.54 11.52
C SER A 83 -1.63 1.57 12.30
N THR A 84 -0.32 1.76 12.25
CA THR A 84 0.62 1.03 13.11
C THR A 84 1.52 1.97 13.88
N GLN A 85 1.99 1.49 15.02
CA GLN A 85 3.09 2.09 15.78
C GLN A 85 4.11 1.00 16.06
N GLN A 86 5.33 1.17 15.54
CA GLN A 86 6.39 0.16 15.65
C GLN A 86 5.96 -1.24 15.15
N GLY A 87 5.20 -1.29 14.05
CA GLY A 87 4.69 -2.55 13.50
C GLY A 87 3.42 -3.09 14.16
N ILE A 88 2.99 -2.54 15.29
CA ILE A 88 1.80 -3.02 16.00
C ILE A 88 0.57 -2.21 15.58
N PRO A 89 -0.55 -2.84 15.15
CA PRO A 89 -1.78 -2.16 14.81
C PRO A 89 -2.37 -1.36 15.99
N GLN A 90 -2.82 -0.13 15.73
CA GLN A 90 -3.37 0.78 16.75
C GLN A 90 -4.83 1.12 16.49
N ASP A 91 -5.11 1.92 15.46
CA ASP A 91 -6.44 2.47 15.19
C ASP A 91 -6.97 2.02 13.84
N THR A 92 -8.27 1.73 13.78
CA THR A 92 -8.95 1.49 12.50
C THR A 92 -9.05 2.79 11.70
N ILE A 93 -8.54 2.77 10.47
CA ILE A 93 -8.62 3.89 9.52
C ILE A 93 -9.80 3.68 8.56
N LEU A 94 -9.83 2.52 7.90
CA LEU A 94 -10.89 2.14 6.96
C LEU A 94 -11.43 0.76 7.32
N SER A 95 -12.71 0.51 7.02
CA SER A 95 -13.33 -0.79 7.23
C SER A 95 -14.43 -1.06 6.22
N THR A 96 -14.56 -2.31 5.82
CA THR A 96 -15.66 -2.78 4.97
C THR A 96 -16.04 -4.21 5.34
N ILE A 97 -17.32 -4.54 5.14
CA ILE A 97 -17.85 -5.88 5.36
C ILE A 97 -18.22 -6.44 4.00
N LEU A 98 -17.66 -7.60 3.66
CA LEU A 98 -17.94 -8.27 2.40
C LEU A 98 -19.28 -9.01 2.46
N PRO A 99 -19.98 -9.15 1.33
CA PRO A 99 -21.21 -9.96 1.28
C PRO A 99 -20.96 -11.46 1.49
N SER A 100 -19.69 -11.88 1.51
CA SER A 100 -19.21 -13.26 1.57
C SER A 100 -18.21 -13.42 2.72
N GLY A 101 -18.13 -14.61 3.30
CA GLY A 101 -17.07 -14.99 4.24
C GLY A 101 -15.70 -15.24 3.57
N THR A 102 -15.65 -15.31 2.25
CA THR A 102 -14.47 -15.61 1.45
C THR A 102 -14.09 -14.44 0.54
N SER A 103 -12.79 -14.23 0.34
CA SER A 103 -12.22 -13.36 -0.68
C SER A 103 -11.04 -14.06 -1.35
N LEU A 104 -11.05 -14.15 -2.68
CA LEU A 104 -9.93 -14.64 -3.46
C LEU A 104 -8.99 -13.50 -3.82
N ILE A 105 -7.71 -13.79 -4.08
CA ILE A 105 -6.72 -12.77 -4.47
C ILE A 105 -7.09 -12.03 -5.77
N SER A 106 -7.97 -12.59 -6.60
CA SER A 106 -8.51 -11.93 -7.79
C SER A 106 -9.57 -10.87 -7.49
N ASN A 107 -10.13 -10.87 -6.27
CA ASN A 107 -11.26 -10.02 -5.91
C ASN A 107 -10.75 -8.65 -5.44
N LYS A 108 -11.24 -7.58 -6.07
CA LYS A 108 -10.96 -6.20 -5.65
C LYS A 108 -11.87 -5.82 -4.49
N ILE A 109 -11.29 -5.50 -3.35
CA ILE A 109 -11.99 -4.97 -2.17
C ILE A 109 -11.83 -3.45 -2.17
N ILE A 110 -12.95 -2.75 -2.26
CA ILE A 110 -13.00 -1.29 -2.23
C ILE A 110 -13.60 -0.87 -0.89
N PHE A 111 -12.94 0.05 -0.20
CA PHE A 111 -13.47 0.65 1.02
C PHE A 111 -14.49 1.74 0.66
N PRO A 112 -15.56 1.91 1.46
CA PRO A 112 -16.56 2.95 1.20
C PRO A 112 -15.96 4.36 1.33
N ASP A 113 -15.03 4.53 2.27
CA ASP A 113 -14.29 5.76 2.50
C ASP A 113 -12.90 5.70 1.85
N HIS A 114 -12.33 6.88 1.64
CA HIS A 114 -11.01 7.03 1.05
C HIS A 114 -9.97 7.43 2.10
N PHE A 115 -8.75 6.94 1.92
CA PHE A 115 -7.62 7.32 2.76
C PHE A 115 -6.37 7.53 1.92
N ASN A 116 -5.57 8.53 2.26
CA ASN A 116 -4.27 8.74 1.63
C ASN A 116 -3.20 8.01 2.43
N ILE A 117 -2.54 7.04 1.80
CA ILE A 117 -1.36 6.40 2.36
C ILE A 117 -0.10 7.17 1.96
N HIS A 118 0.93 7.07 2.79
CA HIS A 118 2.20 7.76 2.59
C HIS A 118 3.33 6.75 2.41
N ALA A 119 4.13 6.91 1.35
CA ALA A 119 5.31 6.09 1.13
C ALA A 119 6.24 6.12 2.37
N GLY A 120 6.73 4.95 2.77
CA GLY A 120 7.54 4.73 3.96
C GLY A 120 6.75 4.60 5.26
N SER A 121 5.45 4.88 5.27
CA SER A 121 4.59 4.60 6.43
C SER A 121 4.11 3.15 6.41
N MET A 122 4.04 2.55 7.60
CA MET A 122 3.54 1.18 7.77
C MET A 122 2.06 1.21 8.14
N TYR A 123 1.32 0.26 7.60
CA TYR A 123 -0.10 0.03 7.85
C TYR A 123 -0.35 -1.46 8.08
N ALA A 124 -1.54 -1.80 8.57
CA ALA A 124 -1.96 -3.19 8.73
C ALA A 124 -3.28 -3.45 7.99
N LEU A 125 -3.31 -4.51 7.18
CA LEU A 125 -4.55 -5.12 6.71
C LEU A 125 -4.99 -6.13 7.74
N ILE A 126 -6.19 -5.97 8.26
CA ILE A 126 -6.75 -6.81 9.31
C ILE A 126 -8.02 -7.48 8.80
N VAL A 127 -8.18 -8.76 9.12
CA VAL A 127 -9.37 -9.54 8.81
C VAL A 127 -9.94 -10.16 10.06
N ASN A 128 -11.27 -10.20 10.12
CA ASN A 128 -12.03 -10.95 11.12
C ASN A 128 -13.43 -11.23 10.58
N TYR A 129 -14.20 -12.04 11.30
CA TYR A 129 -15.58 -12.33 10.95
C TYR A 129 -16.56 -11.55 11.84
N VAL A 130 -17.56 -10.93 11.22
CA VAL A 130 -18.61 -10.17 11.92
C VAL A 130 -19.59 -11.14 12.55
N LYS A 131 -19.91 -10.95 13.83
CA LYS A 131 -20.79 -11.84 14.63
C LYS A 131 -20.28 -13.28 14.78
N ALA A 132 -18.97 -13.49 14.59
CA ALA A 132 -18.34 -14.76 14.94
C ALA A 132 -18.57 -15.06 16.43
N PRO A 133 -18.65 -16.35 16.83
CA PRO A 133 -18.62 -16.73 18.23
C PRO A 133 -17.29 -16.28 18.87
N PRO A 134 -17.18 -16.21 20.21
CA PRO A 134 -15.91 -15.97 20.87
C PRO A 134 -14.80 -16.87 20.32
N PRO A 135 -13.57 -16.37 20.13
CA PRO A 135 -12.47 -17.16 19.59
C PRO A 135 -12.12 -18.31 20.54
N GLY A 136 -11.79 -19.47 19.97
CA GLY A 136 -11.42 -20.66 20.73
C GLY A 136 -11.61 -21.94 19.93
N PHE A 137 -11.32 -23.08 20.56
CA PHE A 137 -11.40 -24.40 19.93
C PHE A 137 -12.79 -24.67 19.33
N GLY A 138 -12.83 -25.02 18.04
CA GLY A 138 -14.08 -25.21 17.28
C GLY A 138 -14.77 -23.90 16.87
N GLY A 139 -14.15 -22.76 17.12
CA GLY A 139 -14.61 -21.42 16.75
C GLY A 139 -14.18 -20.98 15.36
N LEU A 140 -13.32 -21.72 14.66
CA LEU A 140 -12.81 -21.43 13.31
C LEU A 140 -13.91 -20.89 12.39
N GLN A 141 -13.66 -19.75 11.77
CA GLN A 141 -14.56 -19.18 10.75
C GLN A 141 -13.93 -19.21 9.35
N GLY A 142 -12.60 -19.30 9.27
CA GLY A 142 -11.86 -19.36 8.02
C GLY A 142 -10.38 -19.18 8.24
N PHE A 143 -9.64 -19.02 7.15
CA PHE A 143 -8.20 -18.84 7.20
C PHE A 143 -7.71 -17.88 6.13
N TRP A 144 -6.69 -17.11 6.46
CA TRP A 144 -5.97 -16.30 5.49
C TRP A 144 -4.79 -17.12 4.94
N ASN A 145 -4.85 -17.41 3.65
CA ASN A 145 -3.83 -18.18 2.95
C ASN A 145 -2.55 -17.36 2.76
N GLY A 146 -1.41 -18.02 2.90
CA GLY A 146 -0.10 -17.40 2.82
C GLY A 146 1.02 -18.33 2.38
N ASN A 147 2.25 -17.93 2.67
CA ASN A 147 3.42 -18.75 2.47
C ASN A 147 4.41 -18.64 3.65
N SER A 148 5.18 -19.69 3.86
CA SER A 148 6.27 -19.74 4.84
C SER A 148 7.67 -19.82 4.21
N ASP A 149 7.78 -20.03 2.89
CA ASP A 149 9.05 -20.25 2.20
C ASP A 149 9.67 -18.95 1.65
N ASN A 150 8.89 -17.87 1.65
CA ASN A 150 9.30 -16.59 1.11
C ASN A 150 8.76 -15.49 2.01
N GLN A 151 9.65 -14.71 2.60
CA GLN A 151 9.28 -13.64 3.49
C GLN A 151 8.96 -12.36 2.70
N TYR A 152 7.85 -11.73 3.02
CA TYR A 152 7.56 -10.37 2.59
C TYR A 152 8.34 -9.39 3.47
N SER A 153 9.37 -8.74 2.92
CA SER A 153 10.25 -7.87 3.70
C SER A 153 9.63 -6.54 4.14
N GLY A 154 8.43 -6.20 3.63
CA GLY A 154 7.76 -4.93 3.91
C GLY A 154 6.92 -4.92 5.18
N GLY A 155 6.79 -6.05 5.88
CA GLY A 155 5.99 -6.17 7.09
C GLY A 155 6.01 -7.59 7.66
N GLU A 156 5.02 -7.89 8.50
CA GLU A 156 4.94 -9.11 9.29
C GLU A 156 3.48 -9.57 9.42
N MET A 157 3.27 -10.88 9.52
CA MET A 157 2.00 -11.45 9.94
C MET A 157 1.84 -11.38 11.46
N LEU A 158 0.70 -10.85 11.90
CA LEU A 158 0.33 -10.75 13.31
C LEU A 158 -1.03 -11.43 13.55
N ALA A 159 -1.27 -11.86 14.77
CA ALA A 159 -2.61 -12.23 15.24
C ALA A 159 -2.90 -11.56 16.58
N TYR A 160 -4.16 -11.22 16.83
CA TYR A 160 -4.56 -10.66 18.13
C TYR A 160 -4.96 -11.81 19.05
N ASP A 161 -4.17 -12.01 20.10
CA ASP A 161 -4.43 -13.02 21.12
C ASP A 161 -5.39 -12.45 22.18
N ASN A 162 -6.62 -12.96 22.17
CA ASN A 162 -7.68 -12.55 23.08
C ASN A 162 -7.46 -13.00 24.54
N GLN A 163 -6.58 -13.97 24.80
CA GLN A 163 -6.28 -14.42 26.17
C GLN A 163 -5.41 -13.42 26.93
N ILE A 164 -4.50 -12.77 26.21
CA ILE A 164 -3.52 -11.82 26.74
C ILE A 164 -3.74 -10.39 26.24
N ASN A 165 -4.75 -10.17 25.40
CA ASN A 165 -5.15 -8.87 24.84
C ASN A 165 -3.99 -8.12 24.15
N GLN A 166 -3.24 -8.82 23.30
CA GLN A 166 -2.13 -8.23 22.57
C GLN A 166 -1.97 -8.82 21.17
N TRP A 167 -1.37 -8.03 20.29
CA TRP A 167 -0.88 -8.51 19.01
C TRP A 167 0.39 -9.35 19.22
N THR A 168 0.43 -10.51 18.60
CA THR A 168 1.58 -11.41 18.59
C THR A 168 2.07 -11.63 17.17
N ASN A 169 3.37 -11.47 16.98
CA ASN A 169 4.03 -11.88 15.74
C ASN A 169 3.99 -13.40 15.66
N GLN A 170 3.61 -13.92 14.50
CA GLN A 170 3.40 -15.34 14.29
C GLN A 170 4.69 -16.10 13.94
N GLY A 171 5.80 -15.39 13.72
CA GLY A 171 7.12 -15.91 13.41
C GLY A 171 7.68 -15.34 12.11
N ASP A 172 9.01 -15.30 12.03
CA ASP A 172 9.71 -14.85 10.83
C ASP A 172 9.39 -15.74 9.63
N GLY A 173 9.19 -15.11 8.47
CA GLY A 173 8.93 -15.80 7.20
C GLY A 173 7.49 -16.25 6.97
N PHE A 174 6.58 -16.02 7.93
CA PHE A 174 5.16 -16.24 7.72
C PHE A 174 4.46 -14.99 7.25
N ASP A 175 3.93 -15.05 6.02
CA ASP A 175 3.21 -13.94 5.41
C ASP A 175 1.95 -14.44 4.71
N VAL A 176 0.88 -13.64 4.77
CA VAL A 176 -0.40 -13.95 4.11
C VAL A 176 -0.56 -13.18 2.82
N PHE A 177 -1.26 -13.75 1.85
CA PHE A 177 -1.32 -13.18 0.52
C PHE A 177 -2.19 -11.93 0.46
N PHE A 178 -1.63 -10.87 -0.12
CA PHE A 178 -2.31 -9.61 -0.32
C PHE A 178 -1.75 -8.80 -1.49
N GLU A 179 -2.52 -7.81 -1.93
CA GLU A 179 -2.09 -6.74 -2.82
C GLU A 179 -2.74 -5.42 -2.39
N THR A 180 -2.02 -4.31 -2.51
CA THR A 180 -2.55 -2.95 -2.32
C THR A 180 -2.44 -2.16 -3.62
N TYR A 181 -3.44 -1.34 -3.89
CA TYR A 181 -3.51 -0.52 -5.10
C TYR A 181 -3.75 0.93 -4.73
N VAL A 182 -2.95 1.83 -5.29
CA VAL A 182 -2.93 3.26 -4.95
C VAL A 182 -3.18 4.09 -6.20
N ILE A 183 -4.06 5.08 -6.09
CA ILE A 183 -4.16 6.15 -7.08
C ILE A 183 -3.11 7.19 -6.75
N THR A 184 -2.08 7.27 -7.59
CA THR A 184 -1.01 8.29 -7.48
C THR A 184 -1.32 9.48 -8.39
N THR A 185 -1.05 10.69 -7.90
CA THR A 185 -1.02 11.90 -8.74
C THR A 185 0.40 12.11 -9.26
N PRO A 186 0.62 12.20 -10.58
CA PRO A 186 1.94 12.48 -11.12
C PRO A 186 2.42 13.85 -10.61
N ILE A 187 3.70 13.94 -10.24
CA ILE A 187 4.34 15.23 -9.97
C ILE A 187 4.25 16.06 -11.27
N PRO A 188 3.73 17.29 -11.23
CA PRO A 188 3.64 18.12 -12.43
C PRO A 188 5.00 18.26 -13.11
N ALA A 189 5.06 17.97 -14.41
CA ALA A 189 6.29 18.05 -15.22
C ALA A 189 6.96 19.44 -15.16
N SER A 190 6.20 20.47 -14.78
CA SER A 190 6.71 21.83 -14.53
C SER A 190 7.82 21.86 -13.49
N ILE A 191 7.78 21.03 -12.44
CA ILE A 191 8.83 20.99 -11.41
C ILE A 191 10.16 20.49 -12.02
N CYS A 192 10.12 19.44 -12.84
CA CYS A 192 11.30 18.94 -13.57
C CYS A 192 11.86 19.98 -14.55
N LEU A 193 10.98 20.78 -15.18
CA LEU A 193 11.38 21.88 -16.05
C LEU A 193 12.04 23.03 -15.29
N PHE A 194 11.55 23.37 -14.09
CA PHE A 194 12.20 24.38 -13.26
C PHE A 194 13.62 23.96 -12.86
N PHE A 195 13.82 22.70 -12.44
CA PHE A 195 15.16 22.20 -12.09
C PHE A 195 16.11 22.16 -13.29
N SER A 196 15.66 21.67 -14.44
CA SER A 196 16.49 21.66 -15.66
C SER A 196 16.82 23.07 -16.16
N GLY A 197 15.87 24.01 -16.06
CA GLY A 197 16.08 25.43 -16.39
C GLY A 197 17.13 26.09 -15.49
N LEU A 198 17.10 25.83 -14.18
CA LEU A 198 18.07 26.38 -13.23
C LEU A 198 19.49 25.88 -13.51
N VAL A 199 19.65 24.57 -13.79
CA VAL A 199 20.94 23.97 -14.17
C VAL A 199 21.46 24.58 -15.48
N GLY A 200 20.57 24.83 -16.44
CA GLY A 200 20.92 25.54 -17.68
C GLY A 200 21.48 26.95 -17.43
N LEU A 201 20.82 27.75 -16.59
CA LEU A 201 21.25 29.11 -16.24
C LEU A 201 22.59 29.14 -15.49
N LEU A 202 22.82 28.19 -14.58
CA LEU A 202 24.09 28.04 -13.87
C LEU A 202 25.24 27.61 -14.80
N SER A 203 24.95 26.81 -15.82
CA SER A 203 25.94 26.37 -16.81
C SER A 203 26.38 27.51 -17.74
N VAL A 204 25.46 28.43 -18.08
CA VAL A 204 25.76 29.60 -18.94
C VAL A 204 26.54 30.69 -18.18
N SER A 205 26.24 30.90 -16.88
CA SER A 205 26.89 31.93 -16.08
C SER A 205 28.37 31.64 -15.76
N ARG A 206 28.82 30.38 -15.81
CA ARG A 206 30.23 30.01 -15.59
C ARG A 206 31.20 30.34 -16.74
N LYS A 207 30.73 30.75 -17.92
CA LYS A 207 31.60 30.99 -19.10
C LYS A 207 32.23 32.38 -19.19
N LYS A 208 31.99 33.30 -18.24
CA LYS A 208 32.63 34.62 -18.24
C LYS A 208 33.63 34.77 -17.09
N LYS A 209 34.82 34.16 -17.23
CA LYS A 209 36.00 34.68 -16.52
C LYS A 209 36.66 35.74 -17.41
N PRO A 210 36.80 37.00 -16.97
CA PRO A 210 37.53 38.00 -17.73
C PRO A 210 39.00 37.57 -17.85
N LYS A 211 39.56 37.67 -19.06
CA LYS A 211 41.01 37.62 -19.22
C LYS A 211 41.58 38.80 -18.44
N LEU A 212 42.37 38.53 -17.39
CA LEU A 212 43.28 39.54 -16.86
C LEU A 212 44.24 39.90 -17.99
N SER A 213 44.16 41.13 -18.47
CA SER A 213 45.21 41.72 -19.30
C SER A 213 46.43 41.95 -18.41
N GLU A 214 47.54 41.29 -18.74
CA GLU A 214 48.86 41.56 -18.16
C GLU A 214 49.29 42.99 -18.52
N ILE A 215 49.80 43.71 -17.51
CA ILE A 215 50.49 45.00 -17.60
C ILE A 215 51.99 44.71 -17.74
#